data_AF-A0A841M169-F1
#
_entry.id   AF-A0A841M169-F1
#
_cell.length_a   1.000
_cell.length_b   1.000
_cell.length_c   1.000
_cell.angle_alpha   90.00
_cell.angle_beta   90.00
_cell.angle_gamma   90.00
#
_symmetry.space_group_name_H-M   'P 1'
#
loop_
_entity.id
_entity.type
_entity.pdbx_description
1 polymer ?
#
loop_
_entity_poly.entity_id
_entity_poly.type
_entity_poly.pdbx_seq_one_letter_code
_entity_poly.pdbx_strand_id
1 'polypeptide(L)' 'MVDEFSDLANPIWSDDQLLDFIVKHPILMNRPVVATPRGTVLCRPSELVLDLLENPVASFTKEDGEQIKYERKER' A
#
# COMPACT_ATOMS: atom_id res chain seq x y z
N MET A 1 16.46 -16.55 6.47
CA MET A 1 16.36 -15.71 5.25
C MET A 1 15.65 -14.37 5.50
N VAL A 2 14.93 -14.18 6.61
CA VAL A 2 14.34 -12.88 7.01
C VAL A 2 15.27 -11.99 7.86
N ASP A 3 16.33 -12.55 8.45
CA ASP A 3 17.23 -11.81 9.35
C ASP A 3 18.09 -10.72 8.68
N GLU A 4 18.27 -10.76 7.36
CA GLU A 4 19.22 -9.87 6.67
C GLU A 4 18.73 -8.41 6.53
N PHE A 5 17.42 -8.17 6.70
CA PHE A 5 16.82 -6.83 6.52
C PHE A 5 16.26 -6.21 7.81
N SER A 6 16.47 -6.87 8.96
CA SER A 6 15.92 -6.45 10.26
C SER A 6 16.41 -5.06 10.70
N ASP A 7 17.59 -4.63 10.23
CA ASP A 7 18.20 -3.34 10.58
C ASP A 7 17.77 -2.17 9.66
N LEU A 8 16.91 -2.38 8.67
CA LEU A 8 16.46 -1.30 7.77
C LEU A 8 15.54 -0.27 8.46
N ALA A 9 15.03 -0.57 9.65
CA ALA A 9 14.29 0.38 10.48
C ALA A 9 15.19 1.34 11.27
N ASN A 10 16.51 1.17 11.20
CA ASN A 10 17.47 1.97 11.92
C ASN A 10 17.57 3.39 11.29
N PRO A 11 17.43 4.48 12.08
CA PRO A 11 17.45 5.85 11.56
C PRO A 11 18.80 6.31 10.99
N ILE A 12 19.84 5.46 11.03
CA ILE A 12 21.12 5.73 10.36
C ILE A 12 20.99 5.76 8.83
N TRP A 13 19.98 5.09 8.27
CA TRP A 13 19.78 5.03 6.83
C TRP A 13 19.02 6.27 6.35
N SER A 14 19.55 6.89 5.29
CA SER A 14 18.83 7.93 4.56
C SER A 14 17.75 7.35 3.65
N ASP A 15 16.78 8.18 3.27
CA ASP A 15 15.71 7.79 2.33
C ASP A 15 16.29 7.25 1.01
N ASP A 16 17.32 7.88 0.45
CA ASP A 16 17.97 7.43 -0.79
C ASP A 16 18.61 6.04 -0.64
N GLN A 17 19.25 5.76 0.51
CA GLN A 17 19.81 4.44 0.79
C GLN A 17 18.71 3.38 0.92
N LEU A 18 17.61 3.70 1.60
CA LEU A 18 16.45 2.82 1.71
C LEU A 18 15.82 2.52 0.34
N LEU A 19 15.73 3.54 -0.53
CA LEU A 19 15.27 3.36 -1.91
C LEU A 19 16.20 2.46 -2.71
N ASP A 20 17.52 2.61 -2.59
CA ASP A 20 18.50 1.72 -3.21
C ASP A 20 18.33 0.26 -2.75
N PHE A 21 18.04 0.03 -1.46
CA PHE A 21 17.73 -1.30 -0.95
C PHE A 21 16.46 -1.86 -1.59
N ILE A 22 15.39 -1.07 -1.71
CA ILE A 22 14.14 -1.48 -2.36
C ILE A 22 14.35 -1.82 -3.84
N VAL A 23 15.14 -1.02 -4.57
CA VAL A 23 15.46 -1.28 -5.98
C VAL A 23 16.24 -2.59 -6.13
N LYS A 24 17.19 -2.86 -5.24
CA LYS A 24 17.97 -4.10 -5.23
C LYS A 24 17.16 -5.31 -4.76
N HIS A 25 16.24 -5.10 -3.82
CA HIS A 25 15.43 -6.14 -3.19
C HIS A 25 13.94 -5.73 -3.21
N PRO A 26 13.22 -5.91 -4.33
CA PRO A 26 11.83 -5.45 -4.49
C PRO A 26 10.84 -6.01 -3.45
N ILE A 27 11.17 -7.15 -2.84
CA ILE A 27 10.37 -7.76 -1.75
C ILE A 27 10.25 -6.85 -0.52
N LEU A 28 11.17 -5.89 -0.35
CA LEU A 28 11.14 -4.90 0.73
C LEU A 28 10.01 -3.87 0.56
N MET A 29 9.49 -3.70 -0.66
CA MET A 29 8.40 -2.76 -0.90
C MET A 29 7.09 -3.30 -0.33
N ASN A 30 6.45 -2.51 0.52
CA ASN A 30 5.08 -2.79 0.95
C ASN A 30 4.12 -2.81 -0.25
N ARG A 31 3.19 -3.76 -0.25
CA ARG A 31 2.23 -3.99 -1.35
C ARG A 31 0.78 -4.05 -0.85
N PRO A 32 -0.24 -3.77 -1.69
CA PRO A 32 -0.14 -3.24 -3.05
C PRO A 32 -0.02 -1.71 -3.09
N VAL A 33 0.75 -1.18 -4.04
CA VAL A 33 0.71 0.23 -4.44
C VAL A 33 -0.19 0.34 -5.67
N VAL A 34 -1.22 1.18 -5.61
CA VAL A 34 -2.18 1.36 -6.70
C VAL A 34 -2.06 2.78 -7.25
N ALA A 35 -1.93 2.90 -8.57
CA ALA A 35 -1.87 4.19 -9.28
C ALA A 35 -3.04 4.30 -10.27
N THR A 36 -3.72 5.44 -10.25
CA THR A 36 -4.86 5.80 -11.11
C THR A 36 -4.76 7.28 -11.50
N PRO A 37 -5.58 7.78 -12.44
CA PRO A 37 -5.67 9.22 -12.71
C PRO A 37 -6.06 10.07 -11.48
N ARG A 38 -6.68 9.46 -10.45
CA ARG A 38 -7.08 10.13 -9.20
C ARG A 38 -5.96 10.20 -8.17
N GLY A 39 -4.84 9.51 -8.39
CA GLY A 39 -3.67 9.50 -7.50
C GLY A 39 -3.04 8.12 -7.30
N THR A 40 -2.06 8.06 -6.39
CA THR A 40 -1.31 6.85 -6.04
C THR A 40 -1.26 6.65 -4.53
N VAL A 41 -1.59 5.44 -4.06
CA VAL A 41 -1.65 5.11 -2.62
C VAL A 41 -1.09 3.70 -2.38
N LEU A 42 -0.39 3.52 -1.25
CA LEU A 42 -0.12 2.20 -0.67
C LEU A 42 -1.38 1.71 0.05
N CYS A 43 -2.13 0.80 -0.58
CA CYS A 43 -3.44 0.38 -0.10
C CYS A 43 -3.32 -0.66 1.03
N ARG A 44 -2.89 -0.19 2.21
CA ARG A 44 -2.93 -0.92 3.47
C ARG A 44 -3.70 -0.07 4.51
N PRO A 45 -4.98 -0.37 4.79
CA PRO A 45 -5.75 -1.56 4.35
C PRO A 45 -6.23 -1.50 2.89
N SER A 46 -6.72 -2.63 2.35
CA SER A 46 -6.98 -2.79 0.90
C SER A 46 -8.11 -1.93 0.37
N GLU A 47 -9.12 -1.63 1.18
CA GLU A 47 -10.27 -0.78 0.85
C GLU A 47 -9.90 0.68 0.53
N LEU A 48 -8.68 1.13 0.87
CA LEU A 48 -8.17 2.44 0.45
C LEU A 48 -8.15 2.61 -1.07
N VAL A 49 -8.13 1.51 -1.83
CA VAL A 49 -8.20 1.55 -3.29
C VAL A 49 -9.49 2.21 -3.79
N LEU A 50 -10.58 2.17 -3.02
CA LEU A 50 -11.89 2.67 -3.46
C LEU A 50 -11.91 4.18 -3.71
N ASP A 51 -11.07 4.95 -3.01
CA ASP A 51 -10.93 6.40 -3.25
C ASP A 51 -10.25 6.72 -4.59
N LEU A 52 -9.48 5.78 -5.12
CA LEU A 52 -8.75 5.89 -6.38
C LEU A 52 -9.55 5.42 -7.59
N LEU A 53 -10.61 4.63 -7.40
CA LEU A 53 -11.41 4.14 -8.52
C LEU A 53 -12.34 5.25 -9.04
N GLU A 54 -12.46 5.36 -10.36
CA GLU A 54 -13.44 6.26 -10.99
C GLU A 54 -14.87 5.84 -10.64
N ASN A 55 -15.11 4.53 -10.67
CA ASN A 55 -16.38 3.88 -10.38
C ASN A 55 -16.20 2.83 -9.27
N PRO A 56 -16.15 3.25 -7.99
CA PRO A 56 -15.99 2.32 -6.87
C PRO A 56 -17.26 1.51 -6.63
N VAL A 57 -17.11 0.31 -6.08
CA VAL A 57 -18.24 -0.49 -5.60
C VAL A 57 -18.73 0.06 -4.26
N ALA A 58 -20.05 0.01 -4.04
CA ALA A 58 -20.65 0.46 -2.77
C ALA A 58 -20.37 -0.50 -1.60
N SER A 59 -20.14 -1.79 -1.89
CA SER A 59 -19.77 -2.78 -0.90
C SER A 59 -19.05 -3.98 -1.52
N PHE A 60 -18.26 -4.68 -0.71
CA PHE A 60 -17.66 -5.97 -1.03
C PHE A 60 -17.29 -6.75 0.24
N THR A 61 -17.09 -8.06 0.11
CA THR A 61 -16.62 -8.92 1.21
C THR A 61 -15.18 -9.36 0.94
N LYS A 62 -14.29 -9.16 1.90
CA LYS A 62 -12.88 -9.61 1.85
C LYS A 62 -12.79 -11.14 1.99
N GLU A 63 -11.60 -11.68 1.71
CA GLU A 63 -11.32 -13.12 1.83
C GLU A 63 -11.43 -13.66 3.26
N ASP A 64 -11.24 -12.81 4.27
CA ASP A 64 -11.41 -13.12 5.69
C ASP A 64 -12.87 -12.98 6.18
N GLY A 65 -13.80 -12.64 5.28
CA GLY A 65 -15.21 -12.45 5.57
C GLY A 65 -15.58 -11.04 6.05
N GLU A 66 -14.63 -10.11 6.16
CA GLU A 66 -14.93 -8.72 6.52
C GLU A 66 -15.77 -8.05 5.42
N GLN A 67 -16.92 -7.47 5.82
CA GLN A 67 -17.78 -6.73 4.90
C GLN A 67 -17.41 -5.25 4.90
N ILE A 68 -16.98 -4.75 3.75
CA ILE A 68 -16.68 -3.35 3.54
C ILE A 68 -17.88 -2.68 2.89
N LYS A 69 -18.26 -1.51 3.42
CA LYS A 69 -19.18 -0.57 2.78
C LYS A 69 -18.42 0.71 2.50
N TYR A 70 -18.71 1.31 1.36
CA TYR A 70 -18.03 2.51 0.90
C TYR A 70 -19.00 3.56 0.43
N GLU A 71 -18.78 4.76 0.95
CA GLU A 71 -19.45 5.99 0.55
C GLU A 71 -18.37 7.00 0.24
N ARG A 72 -18.35 7.50 -1.00
CA ARG A 72 -17.37 8.49 -1.40
C ARG A 72 -17.66 9.80 -0.67
N LYS A 73 -16.74 10.23 0.18
CA LYS A 73 -16.82 11.54 0.81
C LYS A 73 -16.51 12.60 -0.24
N GLU A 74 -17.37 13.60 -0.36
CA GLU A 74 -17.01 14.83 -1.06
C GLU A 74 -15.85 15.48 -0.27
N ARG A 75 -14.76 15.80 -0.97
CA ARG A 75 -13.59 16.46 -0.39
C ARG A 75 -13.79 17.97 -0.39
#